data_AF-A0AB39MVN1-F1
#
_entry.id   AF-A0AB39MVN1-F1
#
_cell.length_a   1.000
_cell.length_b   1.000
_cell.length_c   1.000
_cell.angle_alpha   90.00
_cell.angle_beta   90.00
_cell.angle_gamma   90.00
#
_symmetry.space_group_name_H-M   'P 1'
#
loop_
_entity.id
_entity.type
_entity.pdbx_description
1 polymer ?
#
loop_
_entity_poly.entity_id
_entity_poly.type
_entity_poly.pdbx_seq_one_letter_code
_entity_poly.pdbx_strand_id
1 'polypeptide(L)' 'MQGLPPGWVTGTPGLGRPAQLTALGNGVVPQQAARALQILTPPRTVCRHHAPR' A
#
# COMPACT_ATOMS: atom_id res chain seq x y z
N MET A 1 7.06 12.37 -5.38
CA MET A 1 7.77 11.67 -4.28
C MET A 1 6.75 10.87 -3.47
N GLN A 2 7.04 9.58 -3.24
CA GLN A 2 6.25 8.50 -2.57
C GLN A 2 4.73 8.37 -2.84
N GLY A 3 4.05 9.33 -3.45
CA GLY A 3 2.64 9.21 -3.82
C GLY A 3 1.65 9.41 -2.67
N LEU A 4 2.11 9.97 -1.55
CA LEU A 4 1.30 10.29 -0.38
C LEU A 4 0.64 11.69 -0.53
N PRO A 5 -0.57 11.90 0.02
CA PRO A 5 -1.15 13.23 0.12
C PRO A 5 -0.24 14.20 0.90
N PRO A 6 -0.30 15.51 0.62
CA PRO A 6 0.40 16.51 1.41
C PRO A 6 0.03 16.40 2.89
N GLY A 7 1.03 16.44 3.77
CA GLY A 7 0.82 16.36 5.21
C GLY A 7 0.60 14.96 5.78
N TRP A 8 0.58 13.89 4.95
CA TRP A 8 0.27 12.53 5.41
C TRP A 8 1.10 12.06 6.62
N VAL A 9 2.41 12.36 6.63
CA VAL A 9 3.28 12.12 7.80
C VAL A 9 3.66 13.43 8.49
N THR A 10 3.88 14.50 7.72
CA THR A 10 4.43 15.75 8.23
C THR A 10 3.41 16.62 8.96
N GLY A 11 2.11 16.36 8.76
CA GLY A 11 1.01 17.05 9.44
C GLY A 11 0.58 16.39 10.75
N THR A 12 1.22 15.29 11.17
CA THR A 12 0.85 14.55 12.39
C THR A 12 1.23 15.34 13.65
N PRO A 13 0.27 15.75 14.49
CA PRO A 13 0.57 16.50 15.72
C PRO A 13 1.46 15.70 16.67
N GLY A 14 2.46 16.36 17.26
CA GLY A 14 3.39 15.73 18.21
C GLY A 14 4.44 14.81 17.56
N LEU A 15 4.42 14.59 16.25
CA LEU A 15 5.42 13.77 15.57
C LEU A 15 6.64 14.61 15.20
N GLY A 16 7.73 14.44 15.96
CA GLY A 16 8.99 15.15 15.71
C GLY A 16 9.64 14.76 14.38
N ARG A 17 10.46 15.66 13.81
CA ARG A 17 11.11 15.48 12.51
C ARG A 17 11.90 14.16 12.36
N PRO A 18 12.67 13.68 13.35
CA PRO A 18 13.34 12.38 13.24
C PRO A 18 12.35 11.23 13.03
N ALA A 19 11.25 11.21 13.80
CA ALA A 19 10.22 10.19 13.68
C ALA A 19 9.46 10.27 12.34
N GLN A 20 9.23 11.48 11.82
CA GLN A 20 8.67 11.66 10.47
C GLN A 20 9.58 11.06 9.39
N LEU A 21 10.90 11.30 9.48
CA LEU A 21 11.87 10.73 8.54
C LEU A 21 11.94 9.21 8.65
N THR A 22 11.93 8.66 9.85
CA THR A 22 11.87 7.20 10.07
C THR A 22 10.60 6.59 9.48
N ALA A 23 9.45 7.22 9.70
CA ALA A 23 8.17 6.75 9.15
C ALA A 23 8.14 6.80 7.61
N LEU A 24 8.66 7.89 7.00
CA LEU A 24 8.77 8.02 5.55
C LEU A 24 9.83 7.07 4.95
N GLY A 25 10.93 6.82 5.66
CA GLY A 25 12.02 5.97 5.21
C GLY A 25 11.71 4.48 5.30
N ASN A 26 10.94 4.06 6.30
CA ASN A 26 10.56 2.66 6.51
C ASN A 26 9.18 2.31 5.92
N GLY A 27 8.40 3.32 5.53
CA GLY A 27 7.08 3.15 4.92
C GLY A 27 7.13 2.60 3.50
N VAL A 28 5.98 2.16 3.01
CA VAL A 28 5.83 1.66 1.63
C VAL A 28 5.41 2.77 0.68
N VAL A 29 5.81 2.67 -0.59
CA VAL A 29 5.25 3.48 -1.68
C VAL A 29 3.88 2.88 -2.07
N PRO A 30 2.75 3.57 -1.88
CA PRO A 30 1.42 2.99 -2.09
C PRO A 30 1.20 2.42 -3.49
N GLN A 31 1.77 3.04 -4.52
CA GLN A 31 1.67 2.57 -5.90
C GLN A 31 2.38 1.22 -6.11
N GLN A 32 3.55 1.04 -5.48
CA GLN A 32 4.27 -0.22 -5.52
C GLN A 32 3.54 -1.31 -4.73
N ALA A 33 2.99 -0.96 -3.57
CA ALA A 33 2.17 -1.87 -2.76
C ALA A 33 0.90 -2.32 -3.51
N ALA A 34 0.17 -1.39 -4.13
CA ALA A 34 -1.00 -1.69 -4.94
C ALA A 34 -0.66 -2.65 -6.11
N ARG A 35 0.48 -2.43 -6.77
CA ARG A 35 0.96 -3.33 -7.83
C ARG A 35 1.33 -4.71 -7.28
N ALA A 36 2.00 -4.78 -6.14
CA ALA A 36 2.34 -6.04 -5.49
C ALA A 36 1.08 -6.86 -5.16
N LEU A 37 0.02 -6.21 -4.66
CA LEU A 37 -1.27 -6.86 -4.38
C LEU A 37 -1.92 -7.42 -5.65
N GLN A 38 -1.87 -6.70 -6.78
CA GLN A 38 -2.38 -7.23 -8.06
C GLN A 38 -1.66 -8.51 -8.51
N ILE A 39 -0.36 -8.61 -8.23
CA ILE A 39 0.47 -9.76 -8.58
C ILE A 39 0.21 -10.93 -7.62
N LEU A 40 0.16 -10.65 -6.32
CA LEU A 40 0.04 -11.66 -5.27
C LEU A 40 -1.39 -12.15 -5.06
N THR A 41 -2.38 -11.35 -5.46
CA THR A 41 -3.80 -11.66 -5.32
C THR A 41 -4.52 -11.53 -6.66
N PRO A 42 -4.17 -12.37 -7.65
CA PRO A 42 -4.86 -12.36 -8.93
C PRO A 42 -6.34 -12.73 -8.73
N PRO A 43 -7.25 -12.20 -9.55
CA PRO A 43 -8.65 -12.60 -9.50
C PRO A 43 -8.75 -14.11 -9.58
N ARG A 44 -9.57 -14.70 -8.70
CA ARG A 44 -9.84 -16.15 -8.75
C ARG A 44 -10.52 -16.45 -10.07
N THR A 45 -9.76 -17.00 -11.00
CA THR A 45 -10.32 -17.63 -12.19
C THR A 45 -11.10 -18.84 -11.70
N VAL A 46 -12.42 -18.72 -11.63
CA VAL A 46 -13.27 -19.89 -11.46
C VAL A 46 -13.09 -20.76 -12.69
N CYS A 47 -12.47 -21.92 -12.53
CA CYS A 47 -12.48 -22.95 -13.56
C CYS A 47 -13.95 -23.25 -13.88
N ARG A 48 -14.37 -23.01 -15.13
CA ARG A 48 -15.75 -23.31 -15.61
C ARG A 48 -16.14 -24.79 -15.48
N HIS A 49 -15.20 -25.65 -15.12
CA HIS A 49 -15.40 -27.07 -14.87
C HIS A 49 -16.08 -27.38 -13.53
N HIS A 50 -16.34 -26.38 -12.66
CA HIS A 50 -17.18 -26.55 -11.49
C HIS A 50 -18.60 -26.02 -11.77
N ALA A 51 -19.35 -26.78 -12.56
CA ALA A 51 -20.81 -26.71 -12.52
C ALA A 51 -21.27 -27.42 -11.24
N PRO A 52 -22.03 -26.77 -10.34
CA PRO A 52 -22.70 -27.50 -9.27
C PRO A 52 -23.65 -28.53 -9.91
N ARG A 53 -23.56 -29.79 -9.46
CA ARG A 53 -24.60 -30.78 -9.71
C ARG A 53 -25.87 -30.42 -8.95
#